data_AF-A0A644Z1E8-F1
#
_entry.id   AF-A0A644Z1E8-F1
#
_cell.length_a   1.000
_cell.length_b   1.000
_cell.length_c   1.000
_cell.angle_alpha   90.00
_cell.angle_beta   90.00
_cell.angle_gamma   90.00
#
_symmetry.space_group_name_H-M   'P 1'
#
loop_
_entity.id
_entity.type
_entity.pdbx_description
1 polymer ?
#
loop_
_entity_poly.entity_id
_entity_poly.type
_entity_poly.pdbx_seq_one_letter_code
_entity_poly.pdbx_strand_id
1 'polypeptide(L)'
;MFIAGVNKLAPDLERAMYRARNIAAPLNVRRLKLNTPCAVAKEMRCYDCASAERICNGFVTIVCPMKGVGVTEVVLVGEELGY
;
A
#
# COMPACT_ATOMS: atom_id res chain seq x y z
N MET A 1 8.55 6.07 13.18
CA MET A 1 8.19 4.68 13.58
C MET A 1 7.23 4.11 12.54
N PHE A 2 7.47 2.89 12.07
CA PHE A 2 6.62 2.16 11.13
C PHE A 2 6.19 0.85 11.77
N ILE A 3 4.90 0.53 11.72
CA ILE A 3 4.35 -0.74 12.20
C ILE A 3 3.76 -1.48 11.00
N ALA A 4 4.23 -2.69 10.75
CA ALA A 4 3.79 -3.52 9.64
C ALA A 4 3.54 -4.96 10.08
N GLY A 5 2.48 -5.57 9.54
CA GLY A 5 2.21 -7.00 9.72
C GLY A 5 2.98 -7.85 8.72
N VAL A 6 3.10 -9.15 8.98
CA VAL A 6 3.79 -10.11 8.10
C VAL A 6 3.20 -10.14 6.69
N ASN A 7 1.91 -9.85 6.55
CA ASN A 7 1.21 -9.74 5.27
C ASN A 7 1.76 -8.64 4.34
N LYS A 8 2.65 -7.75 4.81
CA LYS A 8 3.28 -6.67 4.03
C LYS A 8 4.70 -7.00 3.53
N LEU A 9 5.26 -8.15 3.91
CA LEU A 9 6.57 -8.57 3.43
C LEU A 9 6.49 -9.05 1.98
N ALA A 10 7.50 -8.69 1.19
CA ALA A 10 7.68 -9.13 -0.18
C ALA A 10 9.17 -9.40 -0.42
N PRO A 11 9.52 -10.35 -1.31
CA PRO A 11 10.91 -10.76 -1.50
C PRO A 11 11.72 -9.71 -2.28
N ASP A 12 11.06 -8.78 -2.98
CA ASP A 12 11.69 -7.74 -3.79
C ASP A 12 10.78 -6.51 -3.90
N LEU A 13 11.36 -5.39 -4.37
CA LEU A 13 10.66 -4.11 -4.50
C LEU A 13 9.51 -4.18 -5.52
N GLU A 14 9.67 -4.95 -6.60
CA GLU A 14 8.65 -5.08 -7.65
C GLU A 14 7.39 -5.73 -7.10
N ARG A 15 7.53 -6.85 -6.37
CA ARG A 15 6.43 -7.53 -5.70
C ARG A 15 5.83 -6.70 -4.58
N ALA A 16 6.63 -5.93 -3.85
CA ALA A 16 6.12 -4.97 -2.85
C ALA A 16 5.22 -3.92 -3.50
N MET A 17 5.66 -3.35 -4.63
CA MET A 17 4.90 -2.37 -5.40
C MET A 17 3.65 -2.98 -6.03
N TYR A 18 3.75 -4.21 -6.56
CA TYR A 18 2.61 -4.96 -7.06
C TYR A 18 1.54 -5.13 -5.99
N ARG A 19 1.92 -5.60 -4.79
CA ARG A 19 1.01 -5.76 -3.64
C ARG A 19 0.36 -4.44 -3.27
N ALA A 20 1.14 -3.36 -3.16
CA ALA A 20 0.62 -2.05 -2.82
C ALA A 20 -0.43 -1.55 -3.85
N ARG A 21 -0.18 -1.77 -5.15
CA ARG A 21 -1.08 -1.37 -6.23
C ARG A 21 -2.30 -2.26 -6.41
N ASN A 22 -2.14 -3.57 -6.31
CA ASN A 22 -3.15 -4.54 -6.71
C ASN A 22 -3.93 -5.16 -5.56
N ILE A 23 -3.42 -5.07 -4.33
CA ILE A 23 -4.07 -5.62 -3.13
C ILE A 23 -4.45 -4.47 -2.20
N ALA A 24 -3.46 -3.72 -1.73
CA ALA A 24 -3.71 -2.75 -0.67
C ALA A 24 -4.55 -1.55 -1.13
N ALA A 25 -4.19 -0.91 -2.24
CA ALA A 25 -4.94 0.24 -2.74
C ALA A 25 -6.39 -0.13 -3.10
N PRO A 26 -6.69 -1.19 -3.88
CA PRO A 26 -8.06 -1.56 -4.22
C PRO A 26 -8.92 -1.86 -2.98
N LEU A 27 -8.39 -2.59 -2.00
CA LEU A 27 -9.09 -2.86 -0.73
C LEU A 27 -9.39 -1.58 0.04
N ASN A 28 -8.44 -0.64 0.11
CA ASN A 28 -8.65 0.63 0.79
C ASN A 28 -9.70 1.50 0.08
N VAL A 29 -9.63 1.60 -1.24
CA VAL A 29 -10.57 2.41 -2.02
C VAL A 29 -11.99 1.86 -1.89
N ARG A 30 -12.14 0.53 -1.89
CA ARG A 30 -13.43 -0.14 -1.66
C ARG A 30 -13.97 0.10 -0.25
N ARG A 31 -13.10 0.04 0.78
CA ARG A 31 -13.46 0.39 2.16
C ARG A 31 -13.97 1.83 2.27
N LEU A 32 -13.35 2.75 1.52
CA LEU A 32 -13.74 4.17 1.45
C LEU A 32 -14.94 4.44 0.53
N LYS A 33 -15.47 3.43 -0.17
CA LYS A 33 -16.59 3.52 -1.11
C LYS A 33 -16.41 4.57 -2.22
N LEU A 34 -15.19 4.72 -2.72
CA LEU A 34 -14.89 5.67 -3.80
C LEU A 34 -15.16 5.05 -5.18
N ASN A 35 -15.55 5.89 -6.13
CA ASN A 35 -15.86 5.55 -7.50
C ASN A 35 -14.60 5.50 -8.37
N THR A 36 -13.81 4.45 -8.16
CA THR A 36 -12.68 4.11 -9.03
C THR A 36 -12.90 2.74 -9.65
N PRO A 37 -12.33 2.45 -10.84
CA PRO A 37 -12.42 1.12 -11.44
C PRO A 37 -11.88 0.03 -10.50
N CYS A 38 -10.87 0.32 -9.68
CA CYS A 38 -10.31 -0.62 -8.71
C CYS A 38 -11.30 -1.03 -7.59
N ALA A 39 -12.32 -0.22 -7.32
CA ALA A 39 -13.32 -0.48 -6.27
C ALA A 39 -14.64 -1.02 -6.82
N VAL A 40 -15.05 -0.58 -8.02
CA VAL A 40 -16.35 -0.94 -8.61
C VAL A 40 -16.29 -2.15 -9.55
N ALA A 41 -15.11 -2.48 -10.08
CA ALA A 41 -14.97 -3.65 -10.95
C ALA A 41 -15.14 -4.96 -10.16
N LYS A 42 -15.58 -6.01 -10.87
CA LYS A 42 -15.74 -7.35 -10.30
C LYS A 42 -14.39 -7.96 -9.90
N GLU A 43 -13.37 -7.75 -10.74
CA GLU A 43 -12.00 -8.19 -10.46
C GLU A 43 -11.27 -7.10 -9.67
N MET A 44 -10.74 -7.47 -8.50
CA MET A 44 -10.04 -6.54 -7.64
C MET A 44 -8.56 -6.45 -8.03
N ARG A 45 -8.22 -5.45 -8.83
CA ARG A 45 -6.84 -5.15 -9.23
C ARG A 45 -6.65 -3.67 -9.53
N CYS A 46 -5.41 -3.26 -9.74
CA CYS A 46 -5.12 -1.94 -10.27
C CYS A 46 -5.49 -1.88 -11.76
N TYR A 47 -6.15 -0.80 -12.17
CA TYR A 47 -6.45 -0.49 -13.56
C TYR A 47 -5.62 0.67 -14.12
N ASP A 48 -4.58 1.08 -13.37
CA ASP A 48 -3.75 2.25 -13.68
C ASP A 48 -4.58 3.49 -14.04
N CYS A 49 -5.61 3.75 -13.24
CA CYS A 49 -6.66 4.70 -13.60
C CYS A 49 -6.27 6.16 -13.31
N ALA A 50 -6.87 7.07 -14.08
CA ALA A 50 -6.80 8.51 -13.85
C ALA A 50 -8.08 9.07 -13.16
N SER A 51 -8.80 8.24 -12.40
CA SER A 51 -10.01 8.70 -11.68
C SER A 51 -9.67 9.87 -10.76
N ALA A 52 -10.53 10.88 -10.72
CA ALA A 52 -10.40 12.00 -9.78
C ALA A 52 -10.44 11.54 -8.30
N GLU A 53 -11.06 10.39 -8.03
CA GLU A 53 -11.17 9.81 -6.68
C GLU A 53 -10.07 8.79 -6.36
N ARG A 54 -9.01 8.71 -7.18
CA ARG A 54 -7.88 7.81 -6.90
C ARG A 54 -7.12 8.28 -5.64
N ILE A 55 -6.70 7.32 -4.82
CA ILE A 55 -5.91 7.59 -3.60
C ILE A 55 -4.43 7.19 -3.74
N CYS A 56 -4.12 6.32 -4.70
CA CYS A 56 -2.77 5.81 -4.95
C CYS A 56 -1.94 6.78 -5.81
N ASN A 57 -1.77 8.02 -5.34
CA ASN A 57 -1.12 9.11 -6.10
C ASN A 57 0.40 9.14 -5.98
N GLY A 58 0.99 8.46 -4.99
CA GLY A 58 2.42 8.45 -4.79
C GLY A 58 2.87 7.21 -4.04
N PHE A 59 4.14 6.86 -4.24
CA PHE A 59 4.83 5.80 -3.52
C PHE A 59 6.11 6.36 -2.94
N VAL A 60 6.41 5.99 -1.70
CA VAL A 60 7.62 6.41 -1.00
C VAL A 60 8.44 5.17 -0.68
N THR A 61 9.71 5.20 -1.07
CA THR A 61 10.68 4.16 -0.70
C THR A 61 11.68 4.77 0.28
N ILE A 62 11.80 4.17 1.46
CA ILE A 62 12.77 4.58 2.48
C ILE A 62 13.88 3.53 2.50
N VAL A 63 15.05 3.90 1.99
CA VAL A 63 16.22 3.00 1.91
C VAL A 63 17.15 3.14 3.11
N CYS A 64 17.12 4.29 3.78
CA CYS A 64 17.96 4.60 4.94
C CYS A 64 17.21 5.52 5.91
N PRO A 65 17.66 5.61 7.18
CA PRO A 65 17.11 6.57 8.13
C PRO A 65 17.15 7.99 7.59
N MET A 66 16.02 8.70 7.67
CA MET A 66 15.93 10.08 7.22
C MET A 66 16.70 11.01 8.16
N LYS A 67 17.59 11.83 7.61
CA LYS A 67 18.33 12.85 8.38
C LYS A 67 17.33 13.80 9.05
N GLY A 68 17.54 14.12 10.33
CA GLY A 68 16.68 15.01 11.10
C GLY A 68 15.49 14.35 11.80
N VAL A 69 15.18 13.07 11.52
CA VAL A 69 14.10 12.33 12.22
C VAL A 69 14.56 11.74 13.56
N GLY A 70 15.88 11.73 13.81
CA GLY A 70 16.49 11.17 15.03
C GLY A 70 16.53 9.65 14.99
N VAL A 71 15.37 9.00 15.13
CA VAL A 71 15.23 7.54 15.16
C VAL A 71 14.22 7.06 14.11
N THR A 72 14.65 6.10 13.28
CA THR A 72 13.76 5.38 12.36
C THR A 72 13.63 3.95 12.83
N GLU A 73 12.48 3.62 13.43
CA GLU A 73 12.17 2.28 13.92
C GLU A 73 11.12 1.60 13.04
N VAL A 74 11.32 0.32 12.76
CA VAL A 74 10.39 -0.55 12.02
C VAL A 74 10.04 -1.74 12.92
N VAL A 75 8.77 -1.86 13.28
CA VAL A 75 8.23 -2.97 14.07
C VAL A 75 7.47 -3.91 13.14
N LEU A 76 7.96 -5.15 13.03
CA LEU A 76 7.29 -6.22 12.32
C LEU A 76 6.46 -7.05 13.31
N VAL A 77 5.15 -7.03 13.12
CA VAL A 77 4.20 -7.81 13.92
C VAL A 77 3.95 -9.13 13.21
N GLY A 78 4.04 -10.25 13.95
CA GLY A 78 3.86 -11.62 13.46
C GLY A 78 2.46 -11.98 12.95
N GLU A 79 1.59 -11.00 12.77
CA GLU A 79 0.17 -11.16 12.42
C GLU A 79 -0.18 -10.39 11.14
N GLU A 80 -1.30 -10.76 10.51
CA GLU A 80 -1.82 -10.02 9.36
C GLU A 80 -2.50 -8.73 9.84
N LEU A 81 -1.94 -7.58 9.46
CA LEU A 81 -2.49 -6.26 9.83
C LEU A 81 -3.00 -5.54 8.59
N GLY A 82 -4.27 -5.13 8.60
CA GLY A 82 -4.87 -4.40 7.48
C GLY A 82 -4.87 -5.21 6.17
N TYR A 83 -4.53 -4.56 5.05
CA TYR A 83 -4.56 -5.14 3.71
C TYR A 83 -3.26 -4.93 2.92
#